data_AF-U7QYP4-F1
#
_entry.id   AF-U7QYP4-F1
#
_cell.length_a   1.000
_cell.length_b   1.000
_cell.length_c   1.000
_cell.angle_alpha   90.00
_cell.angle_beta   90.00
_cell.angle_gamma   90.00
#
_symmetry.space_group_name_H-M   'P 1'
#
loop_
_entity.id
_entity.type
_entity.pdbx_description
1 polymer ?
#
loop_
_entity_poly.entity_id
_entity_poly.type
_entity_poly.pdbx_seq_one_letter_code
_entity_poly.pdbx_strand_id
1 'polypeptide(L)'
;MQWKKLQRWMPGLGNFSHYRKEWFSHDLRAGLSVAAVALPIAIAYAELMGISAIIGLYACVLPMFTYALFGTSRQLIVGPDAATCAVIAAAVAPLVFGNEDVRWQLTIVMTLMTGIWCVLASHFRLGAFADFLSRPILKGLMNGVALTIMVDQLAKVFGFAGVPVG
;
A
#
# COMPACT_ATOMS: atom_id res chain seq x y z
N MET A 1 -31.45 -13.16 -11.03
CA MET A 1 -31.23 -12.89 -9.59
C MET A 1 -29.75 -12.90 -9.16
N GLN A 2 -28.83 -13.55 -9.91
CA GLN A 2 -27.41 -13.69 -9.52
C GLN A 2 -26.54 -12.43 -9.77
N TRP A 3 -26.81 -11.65 -10.82
CA TRP A 3 -26.04 -10.44 -11.16
C TRP A 3 -26.08 -9.32 -10.10
N LYS A 4 -27.23 -9.10 -9.46
CA LYS A 4 -27.37 -8.09 -8.38
C LYS A 4 -26.63 -8.49 -7.10
N LYS A 5 -26.45 -9.78 -6.82
CA LYS A 5 -25.64 -10.26 -5.69
C LYS A 5 -24.14 -10.05 -5.96
N LEU A 6 -23.70 -10.31 -7.18
CA LEU A 6 -22.30 -10.13 -7.58
C LEU A 6 -21.87 -8.65 -7.56
N GLN A 7 -22.72 -7.73 -8.03
CA GLN A 7 -22.49 -6.29 -7.93
C GLN A 7 -22.41 -5.76 -6.49
N ARG A 8 -23.00 -6.48 -5.52
CA ARG A 8 -22.96 -6.12 -4.09
C ARG A 8 -21.64 -6.50 -3.43
N TRP A 9 -20.94 -7.51 -3.97
CA TRP A 9 -19.63 -7.96 -3.51
C TRP A 9 -18.47 -7.35 -4.33
N MET A 10 -18.69 -7.07 -5.62
CA MET A 10 -17.73 -6.42 -6.52
C MET A 10 -18.36 -5.18 -7.19
N PRO A 11 -18.48 -4.06 -6.45
CA PRO A 11 -19.08 -2.84 -6.97
C PRO A 11 -18.30 -2.25 -8.16
N GLY A 12 -17.00 -2.53 -8.27
CA GLY A 12 -16.15 -2.12 -9.39
C GLY A 12 -16.64 -2.63 -10.75
N LEU A 13 -17.16 -3.87 -10.81
CA LEU A 13 -17.77 -4.41 -12.03
C LEU A 13 -19.04 -3.66 -12.44
N GLY A 14 -19.83 -3.21 -11.47
CA GLY A 14 -21.00 -2.36 -11.74
C GLY A 14 -20.59 -1.02 -12.38
N ASN A 15 -19.49 -0.44 -11.91
CA ASN A 15 -18.93 0.79 -12.48
C ASN A 15 -18.41 0.59 -13.91
N PHE A 16 -17.79 -0.57 -14.18
CA PHE A 16 -17.36 -0.95 -15.53
C PHE A 16 -18.54 -1.07 -16.50
N SER A 17 -19.68 -1.61 -16.04
CA SER A 17 -20.89 -1.73 -16.86
C SER A 17 -21.52 -0.38 -17.23
N HIS A 18 -21.28 0.68 -16.44
CA HIS A 18 -21.74 2.04 -16.70
C HIS A 18 -20.63 2.95 -17.26
N TYR A 19 -19.53 2.35 -17.74
CA TYR A 19 -18.40 3.09 -18.25
C TYR A 19 -18.71 3.74 -19.61
N ARG A 20 -18.54 5.05 -19.72
CA ARG A 20 -18.72 5.80 -20.98
C ARG A 20 -17.41 5.84 -21.74
N LYS A 21 -17.45 5.56 -23.05
CA LYS A 21 -16.26 5.60 -23.93
C LYS A 21 -15.56 6.96 -23.93
N GLU A 22 -16.30 8.04 -23.73
CA GLU A 22 -15.77 9.41 -23.63
C GLU A 22 -14.74 9.57 -22.50
N TRP A 23 -14.85 8.80 -21.43
CA TRP A 23 -13.93 8.87 -20.29
C TRP A 23 -12.59 8.20 -20.55
N PHE A 24 -12.51 7.31 -21.54
CA PHE A 24 -11.31 6.50 -21.79
C PHE A 24 -10.06 7.34 -22.03
N SER A 25 -10.17 8.41 -22.82
CA SER A 25 -9.03 9.29 -23.11
C SER A 25 -8.52 10.01 -21.87
N HIS A 26 -9.44 10.47 -21.01
CA HIS A 26 -9.09 11.15 -19.76
C HIS A 26 -8.50 10.18 -18.74
N ASP A 27 -9.11 9.01 -18.57
CA ASP A 27 -8.64 7.98 -17.65
C ASP A 27 -7.29 7.39 -18.08
N LEU A 28 -7.05 7.25 -19.38
CA LEU A 28 -5.75 6.80 -19.89
C LEU A 28 -4.63 7.80 -19.59
N ARG A 29 -4.88 9.10 -19.82
CA ARG A 29 -3.91 10.16 -19.50
C ARG A 29 -3.65 10.24 -17.99
N ALA A 30 -4.71 10.20 -17.18
CA ALA A 30 -4.59 10.18 -15.73
C ALA A 30 -3.84 8.93 -15.24
N GLY A 31 -4.18 7.76 -15.78
CA GLY A 31 -3.54 6.49 -15.45
C GLY A 31 -2.05 6.47 -15.79
N LEU A 32 -1.66 7.02 -16.94
CA LEU A 32 -0.24 7.16 -17.31
C LEU A 32 0.50 8.09 -16.35
N SER A 33 -0.09 9.24 -15.99
CA SER A 33 0.50 10.16 -15.01
C SER A 33 0.65 9.49 -13.63
N VAL A 34 -0.35 8.74 -13.19
CA VAL A 34 -0.32 8.00 -11.93
C VAL A 34 0.75 6.91 -11.98
N ALA A 35 0.82 6.14 -13.06
CA ALA A 35 1.80 5.07 -13.22
C ALA A 35 3.24 5.60 -13.22
N ALA A 36 3.48 6.74 -13.88
CA ALA A 36 4.79 7.39 -13.91
C ALA A 36 5.30 7.75 -12.51
N VAL A 37 4.39 8.06 -11.57
CA VAL A 37 4.71 8.37 -10.18
C VAL A 37 4.71 7.12 -9.29
N ALA A 38 3.77 6.20 -9.49
CA ALA A 38 3.59 5.03 -8.65
C ALA A 38 4.73 4.00 -8.80
N LEU A 39 5.25 3.81 -10.01
CA LEU A 39 6.35 2.87 -10.28
C LEU A 39 7.63 3.20 -9.49
N PRO A 40 8.19 4.43 -9.57
CA PRO A 40 9.38 4.76 -8.79
C PRO A 40 9.11 4.75 -7.29
N ILE A 41 7.92 5.16 -6.84
CA ILE A 41 7.53 5.10 -5.42
C ILE A 41 7.54 3.65 -4.91
N ALA A 42 6.98 2.71 -5.68
CA ALA A 42 6.95 1.30 -5.31
C ALA A 42 8.35 0.70 -5.18
N ILE A 43 9.27 1.09 -6.07
CA ILE A 43 10.69 0.69 -6.01
C ILE A 43 11.35 1.24 -4.75
N ALA A 44 11.17 2.54 -4.46
CA ALA A 44 11.73 3.17 -3.28
C ALA A 44 11.22 2.55 -1.97
N TYR A 45 9.93 2.20 -1.90
CA TYR A 45 9.33 1.57 -0.73
C TYR A 45 9.78 0.12 -0.51
N ALA A 46 10.01 -0.65 -1.57
CA ALA A 46 10.65 -1.96 -1.44
C ALA A 46 12.07 -1.83 -0.87
N GLU A 47 12.83 -0.84 -1.32
CA GLU A 47 14.17 -0.56 -0.81
C GLU A 47 14.15 -0.15 0.67
N LEU A 48 13.17 0.64 1.11
CA LEU A 48 12.97 0.98 2.54
C LEU A 48 12.75 -0.27 3.41
N MET A 49 12.09 -1.30 2.88
CA MET A 49 11.91 -2.57 3.58
C MET A 49 13.14 -3.50 3.47
N GLY A 50 14.13 -3.15 2.65
CA GLY A 50 15.30 -3.98 2.37
C GLY A 50 14.96 -5.22 1.55
N ILE A 51 13.92 -5.17 0.70
CA ILE A 51 13.52 -6.27 -0.18
C ILE A 51 13.71 -5.89 -1.65
N SER A 52 13.68 -6.89 -2.55
CA SER A 52 13.84 -6.67 -3.98
C SER A 52 12.77 -5.72 -4.55
N ALA A 53 13.20 -4.79 -5.42
CA ALA A 53 12.34 -3.83 -6.10
C ALA A 53 11.18 -4.49 -6.86
N ILE A 54 11.38 -5.70 -7.38
CA ILE A 54 10.33 -6.44 -8.10
C ILE A 54 9.12 -6.75 -7.19
N ILE A 55 9.37 -6.96 -5.89
CA ILE A 55 8.32 -7.23 -4.90
C ILE A 55 7.50 -5.95 -4.66
N GLY A 56 8.14 -4.78 -4.64
CA GLY A 56 7.45 -3.49 -4.59
C GLY A 56 6.52 -3.27 -5.77
N LEU A 57 6.98 -3.62 -6.98
CA LEU A 57 6.14 -3.56 -8.18
C LEU A 57 4.91 -4.48 -8.07
N TYR A 58 5.08 -5.71 -7.58
CA TYR A 58 3.95 -6.60 -7.33
C TYR A 58 2.99 -6.03 -6.28
N ALA A 59 3.51 -5.43 -5.21
CA ALA A 59 2.72 -4.78 -4.16
C ALA A 59 1.99 -3.52 -4.63
N CYS A 60 2.40 -2.92 -5.76
CA CYS A 60 1.68 -1.81 -6.39
C CYS A 60 0.59 -2.31 -7.36
N VAL A 61 0.95 -3.24 -8.25
CA VAL A 61 0.08 -3.66 -9.35
C VAL A 61 -1.06 -4.55 -8.89
N LEU A 62 -0.79 -5.57 -8.06
CA LEU A 62 -1.80 -6.53 -7.63
C LEU A 62 -2.93 -5.85 -6.82
N PRO A 63 -2.64 -4.98 -5.82
CA PRO A 63 -3.70 -4.30 -5.06
C PRO A 63 -4.52 -3.33 -5.90
N MET A 64 -3.95 -2.69 -6.92
CA MET A 64 -4.74 -1.85 -7.83
C MET A 64 -5.76 -2.67 -8.60
N PHE A 65 -5.38 -3.84 -9.14
CA PHE A 65 -6.32 -4.71 -9.83
C PHE A 65 -7.40 -5.26 -8.91
N THR A 66 -7.05 -5.67 -7.69
CA THR A 66 -8.05 -6.13 -6.73
C THR A 66 -8.97 -4.98 -6.30
N TYR A 67 -8.44 -3.79 -6.04
CA TYR A 67 -9.26 -2.63 -5.71
C TYR A 67 -10.15 -2.18 -6.87
N ALA A 68 -9.70 -2.27 -8.12
CA ALA A 68 -10.55 -1.96 -9.28
C ALA A 68 -11.80 -2.86 -9.36
N LEU A 69 -11.73 -4.09 -8.83
CA LEU A 69 -12.84 -5.04 -8.80
C LEU A 69 -13.75 -4.86 -7.58
N PHE A 70 -13.15 -4.74 -6.40
CA PHE A 70 -13.86 -4.72 -5.11
C PHE A 70 -14.14 -3.31 -4.56
N GLY A 71 -13.46 -2.30 -5.08
CA GLY A 71 -13.52 -0.92 -4.63
C GLY A 71 -14.78 -0.19 -5.05
N THR A 72 -15.20 0.76 -4.21
CA THR A 72 -16.41 1.57 -4.41
C THR A 72 -16.10 2.92 -5.06
N SER A 73 -14.91 3.47 -4.83
CA SER A 73 -14.48 4.76 -5.38
C SER A 73 -13.67 4.60 -6.66
N ARG A 74 -14.02 5.35 -7.71
CA ARG A 74 -13.35 5.36 -9.02
C ARG A 74 -12.02 6.11 -9.04
N GLN A 75 -11.82 7.00 -8.07
CA GLN A 75 -10.67 7.91 -8.04
C GLN A 75 -9.66 7.51 -6.96
N LEU A 76 -10.01 6.55 -6.09
CA LEU A 76 -9.08 6.09 -5.07
C LEU A 76 -8.03 5.19 -5.70
N ILE A 77 -6.77 5.53 -5.47
CA ILE A 77 -5.61 4.73 -5.85
C ILE A 77 -5.14 4.00 -4.60
N VAL A 78 -4.94 2.69 -4.73
CA VAL A 78 -4.39 1.85 -3.67
C VAL A 78 -2.99 1.42 -4.08
N GLY A 79 -2.06 1.48 -3.15
CA GLY A 79 -0.68 1.08 -3.36
C GLY A 79 0.06 1.00 -2.03
N PRO A 80 1.35 0.62 -2.07
CA PRO A 80 2.18 0.63 -0.88
C PRO A 80 2.29 2.06 -0.33
N ASP A 81 2.31 2.17 1.00
CA ASP A 81 2.40 3.44 1.71
C ASP A 81 3.68 3.45 2.58
N ALA A 82 4.31 4.62 2.73
CA ALA A 82 5.60 4.72 3.41
C ALA A 82 5.52 4.33 4.89
N ALA A 83 4.44 4.72 5.59
CA ALA A 83 4.27 4.43 7.01
C ALA A 83 4.14 2.93 7.24
N THR A 84 3.30 2.27 6.44
CA THR A 84 3.13 0.81 6.51
C THR A 84 4.41 0.06 6.15
N CYS A 85 5.16 0.52 5.16
CA CYS A 85 6.47 -0.07 4.82
C CYS A 85 7.47 0.06 5.98
N ALA A 86 7.57 1.22 6.62
CA ALA A 86 8.45 1.45 7.77
C ALA A 86 8.07 0.55 8.97
N VAL A 87 6.78 0.41 9.26
CA VAL A 87 6.30 -0.46 10.34
C VAL A 87 6.61 -1.93 10.06
N ILE A 88 6.38 -2.41 8.83
CA ILE A 88 6.71 -3.78 8.43
C ILE A 88 8.22 -4.01 8.50
N ALA A 89 9.03 -3.07 8.01
CA ALA A 89 10.50 -3.15 8.07
C ALA A 89 10.99 -3.29 9.51
N ALA A 90 10.50 -2.42 10.41
CA ALA A 90 10.85 -2.46 11.83
C ALA A 90 10.37 -3.75 12.52
N ALA A 91 9.19 -4.26 12.16
CA ALA A 91 8.67 -5.50 12.72
C ALA A 91 9.45 -6.74 12.26
N VAL A 92 9.91 -6.76 11.00
CA VAL A 92 10.63 -7.90 10.42
C VAL A 92 12.12 -7.87 10.78
N ALA A 93 12.73 -6.69 10.89
CA ALA A 93 14.18 -6.52 11.11
C ALA A 93 14.78 -7.43 12.21
N PRO A 94 14.21 -7.53 13.43
CA PRO A 94 14.78 -8.37 14.48
C PRO A 94 14.65 -9.88 14.21
N LEU A 95 13.78 -10.31 13.29
CA LEU A 95 13.54 -11.73 12.96
C LEU A 95 14.38 -12.23 11.77
N VAL A 96 15.09 -11.35 11.07
CA VAL A 96 15.87 -11.72 9.89
C VAL A 96 17.11 -12.56 10.25
N PHE A 97 17.66 -12.40 11.47
CA PHE A 97 18.88 -13.08 11.93
C PHE A 97 20.04 -13.04 10.90
N GLY A 98 20.15 -11.95 10.13
CA GLY A 98 21.18 -11.76 9.10
C GLY A 98 20.96 -12.51 7.78
N ASN A 99 19.84 -13.24 7.61
CA ASN A 99 19.55 -13.97 6.39
C ASN A 99 18.57 -13.20 5.48
N GLU A 100 19.09 -12.57 4.42
CA GLU A 100 18.30 -11.73 3.52
C GLU A 100 17.15 -12.49 2.81
N ASP A 101 17.31 -13.79 2.57
CA ASP A 101 16.25 -14.62 1.99
C ASP A 101 15.05 -14.78 2.94
N VAL A 102 15.28 -14.71 4.24
CA VAL A 102 14.20 -14.81 5.25
C VAL A 102 13.39 -13.51 5.30
N ARG A 103 14.02 -12.37 5.00
CA ARG A 103 13.37 -11.05 5.08
C ARG A 103 12.13 -10.96 4.20
N TRP A 104 12.25 -11.30 2.91
CA TRP A 104 11.12 -11.19 1.99
C TRP A 104 10.00 -12.19 2.32
N GLN A 105 10.35 -13.38 2.83
CA GLN A 105 9.38 -14.39 3.28
C GLN A 105 8.58 -13.87 4.47
N LEU A 106 9.26 -13.31 5.48
CA LEU A 106 8.62 -12.70 6.65
C LEU A 106 7.72 -11.52 6.26
N THR A 107 8.15 -10.68 5.31
CA THR A 107 7.32 -9.58 4.79
C THR A 107 6.03 -10.10 4.16
N ILE A 108 6.09 -11.16 3.36
CA ILE A 108 4.90 -11.78 2.75
C ILE A 108 3.97 -12.36 3.82
N VAL A 109 4.52 -13.10 4.77
CA VAL A 109 3.73 -13.69 5.87
C VAL A 109 3.07 -12.59 6.69
N MET A 110 3.79 -11.53 7.06
CA MET A 110 3.26 -10.40 7.79
C MET A 110 2.12 -9.72 7.02
N THR A 111 2.31 -9.50 5.72
CA THR A 111 1.28 -8.90 4.85
C THR A 111 0.03 -9.77 4.77
N LEU A 112 0.18 -11.09 4.64
CA LEU A 112 -0.94 -12.04 4.65
C LEU A 112 -1.68 -12.04 5.99
N MET A 113 -0.95 -12.06 7.11
CA MET A 113 -1.52 -11.99 8.45
C MET A 113 -2.29 -10.69 8.65
N THR A 114 -1.70 -9.54 8.28
CA THR A 114 -2.39 -8.24 8.32
C THR A 114 -3.66 -8.27 7.47
N GLY A 115 -3.62 -8.84 6.27
CA GLY A 115 -4.80 -9.00 5.42
C GLY A 115 -5.90 -9.82 6.08
N ILE A 116 -5.57 -10.95 6.71
CA ILE A 116 -6.52 -11.78 7.47
C ILE A 116 -7.13 -10.98 8.62
N TRP A 117 -6.32 -10.26 9.39
CA TRP A 117 -6.80 -9.40 10.46
C TRP A 117 -7.71 -8.29 9.95
N CYS A 118 -7.40 -7.67 8.81
CA CYS A 118 -8.26 -6.68 8.17
C CYS A 118 -9.61 -7.27 7.74
N VAL A 119 -9.63 -8.48 7.18
CA VAL A 119 -10.86 -9.17 6.79
C VAL A 119 -11.71 -9.52 8.01
N LEU A 120 -11.09 -10.04 9.07
CA LEU A 120 -11.76 -10.31 10.35
C LEU A 120 -12.33 -9.02 10.95
N ALA A 121 -11.54 -7.94 10.99
CA ALA A 121 -11.97 -6.65 11.50
C ALA A 121 -13.13 -6.06 10.68
N SER A 122 -13.11 -6.25 9.36
CA SER A 122 -14.22 -5.88 8.45
C SER A 122 -15.50 -6.65 8.78
N HIS A 123 -15.39 -7.95 9.09
CA HIS A 123 -16.53 -8.78 9.49
C HIS A 123 -17.22 -8.24 10.76
N PHE A 124 -16.43 -7.80 11.74
CA PHE A 124 -16.92 -7.16 12.96
C PHE A 124 -17.27 -5.67 12.81
N ARG A 125 -17.18 -5.12 11.59
CA ARG A 125 -17.42 -3.69 11.28
C ARG A 125 -16.56 -2.74 12.13
N LEU A 126 -15.35 -3.15 12.47
CA LEU A 126 -14.43 -2.35 13.28
C LEU A 126 -13.93 -1.08 12.56
N GLY A 127 -14.23 -0.91 11.26
CA GLY A 127 -13.99 0.34 10.54
C GLY A 127 -14.65 1.55 11.21
N ALA A 128 -15.77 1.39 11.90
CA ALA A 128 -16.40 2.47 12.67
C ALA A 128 -15.49 3.01 13.79
N PHE A 129 -14.58 2.20 14.32
CA PHE A 129 -13.59 2.68 15.29
C PHE A 129 -12.50 3.53 14.67
N ALA A 130 -12.17 3.31 13.39
CA ALA A 130 -11.23 4.17 12.66
C ALA A 130 -11.78 5.59 12.51
N ASP A 131 -13.10 5.75 12.40
CA ASP A 131 -13.77 7.06 12.34
C ASP A 131 -13.68 7.85 13.66
N PHE A 132 -13.42 7.17 14.79
CA PHE A 132 -13.18 7.83 16.09
C PHE A 132 -11.73 8.33 16.26
N LEU A 133 -10.83 8.02 15.32
CA LEU A 133 -9.46 8.51 15.38
C LEU A 133 -9.43 10.02 15.10
N SER A 134 -8.97 10.80 16.08
CA SER A 134 -9.02 12.25 15.97
C SER A 134 -8.09 12.77 14.85
N ARG A 135 -8.53 13.79 14.12
CA ARG A 135 -7.70 14.45 13.08
C ARG A 135 -6.32 14.87 13.59
N PRO A 136 -6.14 15.38 14.81
CA PRO A 136 -4.82 15.68 15.36
C PRO A 136 -3.89 14.47 15.45
N ILE A 137 -4.40 13.29 15.85
CA ILE A 137 -3.59 12.06 15.95
C ILE A 137 -3.09 11.66 14.56
N LEU A 138 -3.97 11.67 13.55
CA LEU A 138 -3.59 11.32 12.19
C LEU A 138 -2.55 12.29 11.61
N LYS A 139 -2.71 13.60 11.87
CA LYS A 139 -1.72 14.60 11.48
C LYS A 139 -0.38 14.40 12.18
N GLY A 140 -0.39 14.07 13.48
CA GLY A 140 0.81 13.76 14.25
C GLY A 140 1.57 12.56 13.69
N LEU A 141 0.85 11.48 13.37
CA LEU A 141 1.42 10.30 12.73
C LEU A 141 2.06 10.64 11.36
N MET A 142 1.33 11.35 10.49
CA MET A 142 1.83 11.74 9.18
C MET A 142 3.07 12.62 9.27
N ASN A 143 3.10 13.60 10.18
CA ASN A 143 4.26 14.44 10.41
C ASN A 143 5.45 13.63 10.95
N GLY A 144 5.21 12.69 11.87
CA GLY A 144 6.24 11.80 12.40
C GLY A 144 6.88 10.94 11.30
N VAL A 145 6.05 10.26 10.49
CA VAL A 145 6.52 9.47 9.36
C VAL A 145 7.29 10.32 8.35
N ALA A 146 6.79 11.52 8.02
CA ALA A 146 7.47 12.43 7.11
C ALA A 146 8.87 12.82 7.61
N LEU A 147 9.01 13.12 8.91
CA LEU A 147 10.30 13.41 9.54
C LEU A 147 11.24 12.20 9.49
N THR A 148 10.76 10.99 9.79
CA THR A 148 11.56 9.77 9.70
C THR A 148 12.09 9.56 8.27
N ILE A 149 11.22 9.71 7.27
CA ILE A 149 11.63 9.60 5.86
C ILE A 149 12.65 10.68 5.50
N MET A 150 12.47 11.92 5.93
CA MET A 150 13.44 13.00 5.67
C MET A 150 14.83 12.65 6.23
N VAL A 151 14.88 12.12 7.46
CA VAL A 151 16.14 11.68 8.07
C VAL A 151 16.77 10.53 7.27
N ASP A 152 15.99 9.52 6.90
CA ASP A 152 16.47 8.38 6.10
C ASP A 152 17.02 8.82 4.73
N GLN A 153 16.33 9.73 4.04
CA GLN A 153 16.75 10.22 2.74
C GLN A 153 17.98 11.15 2.85
N LEU A 154 18.08 11.98 3.90
CA LEU A 154 19.27 12.80 4.15
C LEU A 154 20.50 11.92 4.35
N ALA A 155 20.40 10.83 5.12
CA ALA A 155 21.49 9.89 5.31
C ALA A 155 22.00 9.31 3.97
N LYS A 156 21.08 8.95 3.06
CA LYS A 156 21.43 8.48 1.71
C LYS A 156 22.11 9.56 0.86
N VAL A 157 21.59 10.78 0.85
CA VAL A 157 22.14 11.91 0.06
C VAL A 157 23.55 12.30 0.52
N PHE A 158 23.81 12.28 1.82
CA PHE A 158 25.13 12.58 2.38
C PHE A 158 26.10 11.38 2.36
N GLY A 159 25.70 10.24 1.80
CA GLY A 159 26.56 9.07 1.63
C GLY A 159 26.72 8.20 2.89
N PHE A 160 25.92 8.41 3.93
CA PHE A 160 25.88 7.54 5.13
C PHE A 160 25.05 6.26 4.89
N ALA A 161 25.12 5.70 3.68
CA ALA A 161 24.47 4.45 3.31
C ALA A 161 25.22 3.26 3.96
N GLY A 162 25.06 3.08 5.27
CA GLY A 162 25.75 1.97 5.95
C GLY A 162 25.69 1.91 7.47
N VAL A 163 24.90 2.74 8.18
CA VAL A 163 24.66 2.49 9.61
C VAL A 163 23.40 1.62 9.72
N PRO A 164 23.52 0.33 10.09
CA PRO A 164 22.35 -0.47 10.42
C PRO A 164 21.72 0.16 11.65
N VAL A 165 20.51 0.67 11.52
CA VAL A 165 19.64 0.90 12.68
C VAL A 165 19.17 -0.48 13.12
N GLY A 166 20.04 -1.16 13.88
CA GLY A 166 19.71 -2.28 14.74
C GLY A 166 19.30 -1.78 16.11
#